data_AF-A0A151SK00-F1
#
_entry.id   AF-A0A151SK00-F1
#
_cell.length_a   1.000
_cell.length_b   1.000
_cell.length_c   1.000
_cell.angle_alpha   90.00
_cell.angle_beta   90.00
_cell.angle_gamma   90.00
#
_symmetry.space_group_name_H-M   'P 1'
#
loop_
_entity.id
_entity.type
_entity.pdbx_description
1 polymer ?
#
loop_
_entity_poly.entity_id
_entity_poly.type
_entity_poly.pdbx_seq_one_letter_code
_entity_poly.pdbx_strand_id
1 'polypeptide(L)' 'MDEVQVRENLTYEKRSVAVVDHKLKELRGISINLVKVHWDTATGEATWEVES' A
#
# COMPACT_ATOMS: atom_id res chain seq x y z
N MET A 1 20.41 3.54 -7.08
CA MET A 1 19.33 3.27 -8.04
C MET A 1 18.78 1.93 -7.64
N ASP A 2 17.64 1.91 -6.96
CA ASP A 2 17.04 0.70 -6.42
C ASP A 2 16.62 -0.21 -7.57
N GLU A 3 17.29 -1.36 -7.69
CA GLU A 3 17.06 -2.32 -8.76
C GLU A 3 15.80 -3.13 -8.41
N VAL A 4 14.66 -2.79 -9.02
CA VAL A 4 13.40 -3.52 -8.79
C VAL A 4 13.51 -4.89 -9.46
N GLN A 5 13.41 -5.96 -8.66
CA GLN A 5 13.42 -7.32 -9.20
C GLN A 5 12.04 -7.63 -9.79
N VAL A 6 11.99 -7.70 -11.12
CA VAL A 6 10.78 -8.03 -11.88
C VAL A 6 10.73 -9.54 -12.09
N ARG A 7 9.59 -10.16 -11.76
CA ARG A 7 9.30 -11.57 -12.03
C ARG A 7 9.08 -11.77 -13.53
N GLU A 8 9.28 -13.00 -14.03
CA GLU A 8 9.18 -13.32 -15.48
C GLU A 8 7.81 -12.99 -16.10
N ASN A 9 6.76 -12.87 -15.29
CA ASN A 9 5.42 -12.45 -15.68
C ASN A 9 5.22 -10.92 -15.67
N LEU A 10 6.30 -10.13 -15.69
CA LEU A 10 6.29 -8.67 -15.67
C LEU A 10 5.62 -8.06 -14.42
N THR A 11 5.48 -8.81 -13.33
CA THR A 11 5.07 -8.25 -12.04
C THR A 11 6.28 -7.97 -11.18
N TYR A 12 6.22 -6.90 -10.39
CA TYR A 12 7.26 -6.58 -9.42
C TYR A 12 6.64 -6.43 -8.03
N GLU A 13 7.40 -6.78 -7.01
CA GLU A 13 6.98 -6.61 -5.63
C GLU A 13 7.39 -5.20 -5.20
N LYS A 14 6.43 -4.27 -5.12
CA LYS A 14 6.69 -2.93 -4.59
C LYS A 14 6.83 -3.06 -3.07
N ARG A 15 8.02 -2.81 -2.53
CA ARG A 15 8.20 -2.77 -1.07
C ARG A 15 7.56 -1.51 -0.54
N SER A 16 6.69 -1.65 0.46
CA SER A 16 6.17 -0.52 1.21
C SER A 16 7.30 0.14 1.99
N VAL A 17 7.30 1.48 1.99
CA VAL A 17 8.26 2.25 2.78
C VAL A 17 7.77 2.36 4.22
N ALA A 18 6.50 2.74 4.39
CA ALA A 18 5.87 2.87 5.70
C ALA A 18 4.34 2.88 5.59
N VAL A 19 3.66 2.47 6.66
CA VAL A 19 2.25 2.82 6.89
C VAL A 19 2.23 4.24 7.46
N VAL A 20 1.48 5.13 6.81
CA VAL A 20 1.44 6.56 7.16
C VAL A 20 0.11 6.98 7.80
N ASP A 21 -0.93 6.16 7.71
CA ASP A 21 -2.24 6.45 8.31
C ASP A 21 -3.07 5.17 8.50
N HIS A 22 -4.01 5.19 9.44
CA HIS A 22 -4.99 4.13 9.68
C HIS A 22 -6.39 4.73 9.72
N LYS A 23 -7.34 4.06 9.09
CA LYS A 23 -8.73 4.50 9.03
C LYS A 23 -9.70 3.33 9.14
N LEU A 24 -10.65 3.45 10.05
CA LEU A 24 -11.82 2.59 10.10
C LEU A 24 -12.92 3.14 9.17
N LYS A 25 -13.52 2.26 8.37
CA LYS A 25 -14.65 2.61 7.49
C LYS A 25 -15.77 1.60 7.64
N GLU A 26 -16.98 2.10 7.89
CA GLU A 26 -18.18 1.27 7.86
C GLU A 26 -18.80 1.26 6.46
N LEU A 27 -18.98 0.06 5.92
CA LEU A 27 -19.66 -0.18 4.64
C LEU A 27 -20.75 -1.21 4.85
N ARG A 28 -22.01 -0.80 4.65
CA ARG A 28 -23.20 -1.69 4.74
C ARG A 28 -23.29 -2.47 6.07
N GLY A 29 -22.92 -1.83 7.17
CA GLY A 29 -22.89 -2.45 8.51
C GLY A 29 -21.67 -3.33 8.79
N ILE A 30 -20.68 -3.36 7.88
CA ILE A 30 -19.40 -4.05 8.06
C ILE A 30 -18.32 -3.01 8.30
N SER A 31 -17.57 -3.19 9.39
CA SER A 31 -16.38 -2.39 9.70
C SER A 31 -15.16 -2.93 8.96
N ILE A 32 -14.45 -2.06 8.26
CA ILE A 32 -13.23 -2.38 7.49
C ILE A 32 -12.12 -1.44 7.95
N ASN A 33 -11.00 -2.02 8.40
CA ASN A 33 -9.78 -1.27 8.66
C ASN A 33 -9.01 -1.08 7.37
N LEU A 34 -8.60 0.16 7.12
CA LEU A 34 -7.77 0.56 6.00
C LEU A 34 -6.48 1.14 6.52
N VAL A 35 -5.38 0.79 5.89
CA VAL A 35 -4.06 1.37 6.13
C VAL A 35 -3.62 2.13 4.90
N LYS A 36 -3.11 3.35 5.09
CA LYS A 36 -2.50 4.11 4.02
C LYS A 36 -1.03 3.74 3.94
N VAL A 37 -0.65 3.06 2.87
CA VAL A 37 0.71 2.59 2.64
C VAL A 37 1.41 3.53 1.69
N HIS A 38 2.57 4.01 2.10
CA HIS A 38 3.44 4.87 1.30
C HIS A 38 4.50 4.02 0.60
N TRP A 39 4.62 4.20 -0.71
CA TRP A 39 5.47 3.34 -1.54
C TRP A 39 6.66 4.07 -2.14
N ASP A 40 6.59 5.39 -2.24
CA ASP A 40 7.66 6.18 -2.83
C ASP A 40 7.73 7.57 -2.18
N THR A 41 8.84 7.81 -1.49
CA THR A 41 9.11 9.06 -0.77
C THR A 41 9.45 10.23 -1.69
N ALA A 42 9.87 9.96 -2.92
CA ALA A 42 10.22 11.00 -3.89
C ALA A 42 8.98 11.55 -4.61
N THR A 43 8.02 10.69 -4.93
CA THR A 43 6.77 11.07 -5.63
C THR A 43 5.62 11.34 -4.68
N GLY A 44 5.70 10.91 -3.42
CA GLY A 44 4.59 11.05 -2.49
C GLY A 44 3.51 9.97 -2.68
N GLU A 45 3.76 8.94 -3.49
CA GLU A 45 2.76 7.92 -3.81
C GLU A 45 2.33 7.14 -2.57
N ALA A 46 1.02 7.10 -2.33
CA ALA A 46 0.40 6.33 -1.27
C ALA A 46 -0.98 5.82 -1.66
N THR A 47 -1.31 4.60 -1.25
CA THR A 47 -2.59 3.93 -1.54
C THR A 47 -3.21 3.42 -0.24
N TRP A 48 -4.55 3.35 -0.20
CA TRP A 48 -5.28 2.71 0.90
C TRP A 48 -5.44 1.22 0.63
N GLU A 49 -4.96 0.39 1.55
CA GLU A 49 -5.09 -1.07 1.52
C GLU A 49 -5.90 -1.55 2.72
N VAL A 50 -6.47 -2.75 2.62
CA VAL A 50 -7.21 -3.36 3.73
C VAL A 50 -6.20 -3.92 4.73
N GLU A 51 -6.41 -3.66 6.02
CA GLU A 51 -5.64 -4.27 7.10
C GLU A 51 -6.02 -5.75 7.20
N SER A 52 -5.05 -6.66 7.04
CA SER A 52 -5.25 -8.11 7.09
C SER A 52 -4.82 -8.74 8.40
#